data_AF-A0A951VEK3-F1
#
_entry.id   AF-A0A951VEK3-F1
#
_cell.length_a   1.000
_cell.length_b   1.000
_cell.length_c   1.000
_cell.angle_alpha   90.00
_cell.angle_beta   90.00
_cell.angle_gamma   90.00
#
_symmetry.space_group_name_H-M   'P 1'
#
loop_
_entity.id
_entity.type
_entity.pdbx_description
1 polymer ?
#
loop_
_entity_poly.entity_id
_entity_poly.type
_entity_poly.pdbx_seq_one_letter_code
_entity_poly.pdbx_strand_id
1 'polypeptide(L)'
;MTSRFNQELFSWARESAGLTLEEGARAIGIVPASLAAIEHGEKEPSRTNLANMAKAYRRPLLTFYLPSPPIKGDRGEDFRTVVPERTIEADARVDALVRDLRAR
;
A
#
# COMPACT_ATOMS: atom_id res chain seq x y z
N MET A 1 24.46 -5.18 -0.73
CA MET A 1 24.08 -4.14 0.27
C MET A 1 22.78 -4.60 0.90
N THR A 2 22.77 -4.86 2.21
CA THR A 2 21.56 -5.32 2.91
C THR A 2 20.60 -4.14 3.05
N SER A 3 19.50 -4.12 2.30
CA SER A 3 18.45 -3.10 2.41
C SER A 3 17.88 -3.11 3.84
N ARG A 4 17.80 -1.95 4.48
CA ARG A 4 17.22 -1.82 5.83
C ARG A 4 15.70 -2.04 5.84
N PHE A 5 15.06 -1.97 4.68
CA PHE A 5 13.61 -2.09 4.53
C PHE A 5 13.25 -3.39 3.82
N ASN A 6 12.11 -3.98 4.20
CA ASN A 6 11.52 -5.05 3.40
C ASN A 6 10.87 -4.42 2.15
N GLN A 7 11.38 -4.81 0.99
CA GLN A 7 10.98 -4.31 -0.32
C GLN A 7 9.55 -4.73 -0.69
N GLU A 8 9.15 -5.94 -0.29
CA GLU A 8 7.81 -6.50 -0.54
C GLU A 8 6.71 -5.67 0.11
N LEU A 9 7.01 -4.91 1.17
CA LEU A 9 6.05 -4.00 1.79
C LEU A 9 5.67 -2.83 0.87
N PHE A 10 6.58 -2.36 0.02
CA PHE A 10 6.31 -1.23 -0.85
C PHE A 10 5.35 -1.61 -1.97
N SER A 11 5.62 -2.71 -2.67
CA SER A 11 4.73 -3.25 -3.71
C SER A 11 3.39 -3.68 -3.13
N TRP A 12 3.40 -4.41 -2.00
CA TRP A 12 2.17 -4.78 -1.29
C TRP A 12 1.33 -3.58 -0.88
N ALA A 13 1.95 -2.51 -0.36
CA ALA A 13 1.21 -1.32 0.07
C ALA A 13 0.54 -0.63 -1.11
N ARG A 14 1.24 -0.52 -2.25
CA ARG A 14 0.70 0.05 -3.49
C ARG A 14 -0.46 -0.78 -4.05
N GLU A 15 -0.25 -2.09 -4.20
CA GLU A 15 -1.23 -3.01 -4.78
C GLU A 15 -2.47 -3.15 -3.91
N SER A 16 -2.28 -3.21 -2.59
CA SER A 16 -3.40 -3.23 -1.65
C SER A 16 -4.16 -1.91 -1.53
N ALA A 17 -3.60 -0.81 -2.05
CA ALA A 17 -4.29 0.46 -2.25
C ALA A 17 -5.00 0.53 -3.62
N GLY A 18 -4.87 -0.51 -4.46
CA GLY A 18 -5.47 -0.57 -5.79
C GLY A 18 -4.79 0.32 -6.82
N LEU A 19 -3.51 0.68 -6.61
CA LEU A 19 -2.79 1.60 -7.49
C LEU A 19 -1.84 0.84 -8.44
N THR A 20 -1.83 1.25 -9.70
CA THR A 20 -0.76 0.88 -10.65
C THR A 20 0.57 1.52 -10.25
N LEU A 21 1.68 1.06 -10.85
CA LEU A 21 3.01 1.64 -10.61
C LEU A 21 3.03 3.13 -10.97
N GLU A 22 2.42 3.50 -12.09
CA GLU A 22 2.33 4.86 -12.60
C GLU A 22 1.51 5.76 -11.67
N GLU A 23 0.36 5.26 -11.19
CA GLU A 23 -0.48 5.98 -10.24
C GLU A 23 0.18 6.13 -8.88
N GLY A 24 0.85 5.08 -8.39
CA GLY A 24 1.60 5.12 -7.14
C GLY A 24 2.74 6.14 -7.21
N ALA A 25 3.50 6.15 -8.30
CA ALA A 25 4.59 7.10 -8.52
C ALA A 25 4.07 8.55 -8.59
N ARG A 26 2.97 8.77 -9.33
CA ARG A 26 2.29 10.06 -9.41
C ARG A 26 1.79 10.52 -8.03
N ALA A 27 1.18 9.64 -7.25
CA ALA A 27 0.64 9.96 -5.93
C ALA A 27 1.74 10.29 -4.90
N ILE A 28 2.92 9.67 -5.03
CA ILE A 28 4.08 9.95 -4.17
C ILE A 28 4.85 11.21 -4.64
N GLY A 29 4.73 11.56 -5.91
CA GLY A 29 5.45 12.67 -6.53
C GLY A 29 6.86 12.29 -7.02
N ILE A 30 7.05 11.06 -7.48
CA ILE A 30 8.32 10.57 -8.06
C ILE A 30 8.09 9.95 -9.45
N VAL A 31 9.18 9.71 -10.18
CA VAL A 31 9.10 9.03 -11.48
C VAL A 31 8.86 7.52 -11.30
N PRO A 32 8.08 6.85 -12.19
CA PRO A 32 7.77 5.41 -12.07
C PRO A 32 9.01 4.52 -11.95
N ALA A 33 10.08 4.82 -12.71
CA ALA A 33 11.35 4.10 -12.61
C ALA A 33 11.98 4.19 -11.21
N SER A 34 11.83 5.33 -10.52
CA SER A 34 12.34 5.46 -9.15
C SER A 34 11.48 4.71 -8.14
N LEU A 35 10.17 4.58 -8.37
CA LEU A 35 9.31 3.76 -7.53
C LEU A 35 9.65 2.27 -7.73
N ALA A 36 9.81 1.83 -8.98
CA ALA A 36 10.24 0.47 -9.30
C ALA A 36 11.57 0.13 -8.63
N ALA A 37 12.59 1.00 -8.73
CA ALA A 37 13.88 0.78 -8.06
C ALA A 37 13.74 0.66 -6.53
N ILE A 38 12.77 1.33 -5.91
CA ILE A 38 12.48 1.19 -4.48
C ILE A 38 11.80 -0.16 -4.19
N GLU A 39 10.82 -0.55 -5.01
CA GLU A 39 10.09 -1.82 -4.86
C GLU A 39 10.97 -3.06 -5.13
N HIS A 40 12.03 -2.93 -5.93
CA HIS A 40 13.07 -3.97 -6.11
C HIS A 40 14.25 -3.79 -5.13
N GLY A 41 14.17 -2.74 -4.29
CA GLY A 41 15.21 -2.23 -3.39
C GLY A 41 16.62 -2.12 -3.95
N GLU A 42 16.69 -1.75 -5.22
CA GLU A 42 17.86 -1.17 -5.87
C GLU A 42 18.12 0.25 -5.34
N LYS A 43 17.10 0.89 -4.75
CA LYS A 43 17.17 2.25 -4.19
C LYS A 43 16.44 2.32 -2.84
N GLU A 44 17.07 2.94 -1.84
CA GLU A 44 16.37 3.22 -0.58
C GLU A 44 15.41 4.41 -0.71
N PRO A 45 14.20 4.34 -0.12
CA PRO A 45 13.29 5.47 -0.07
C PRO A 45 13.79 6.54 0.90
N SER A 46 13.58 7.82 0.54
CA SER A 46 13.79 8.92 1.48
C SER A 46 12.70 8.95 2.56
N ARG A 47 12.93 9.67 3.66
CA ARG A 47 11.89 9.91 4.68
C ARG A 47 10.64 10.57 4.09
N THR A 48 10.82 11.49 3.14
CA THR A 48 9.71 12.13 2.42
C THR A 48 8.95 11.13 1.56
N ASN A 49 9.64 10.22 0.88
CA ASN A 49 8.98 9.16 0.09
C ASN A 49 8.12 8.27 0.99
N LEU A 50 8.64 7.85 2.16
CA LEU A 50 7.91 7.04 3.12
C LEU A 50 6.66 7.76 3.66
N ALA A 51 6.76 9.05 3.99
CA ALA A 51 5.62 9.85 4.43
C ALA A 51 4.56 9.99 3.32
N ASN A 52 5.00 10.22 2.08
CA ASN A 52 4.10 10.30 0.93
C ASN A 52 3.45 8.95 0.62
N MET A 53 4.18 7.83 0.71
CA MET A 53 3.66 6.47 0.59
C MET A 53 2.59 6.19 1.64
N ALA A 54 2.86 6.52 2.91
CA ALA A 54 1.89 6.35 4.00
C ALA A 54 0.56 7.07 3.70
N LYS A 55 0.64 8.31 3.21
CA LYS A 55 -0.52 9.10 2.81
C LYS A 55 -1.22 8.54 1.58
N ALA A 56 -0.48 8.27 0.50
CA ALA A 56 -1.01 7.80 -0.77
C ALA A 56 -1.69 6.43 -0.66
N TYR A 57 -1.05 5.50 0.06
CA TYR A 57 -1.51 4.12 0.19
C TYR A 57 -2.46 3.91 1.38
N ARG A 58 -2.74 4.98 2.14
CA ARG A 58 -3.55 4.97 3.36
C ARG A 58 -3.08 3.89 4.34
N ARG A 59 -1.77 3.87 4.60
CA ARG A 59 -1.11 2.96 5.53
C ARG A 59 -0.38 3.76 6.62
N PRO A 60 -0.38 3.31 7.88
CA PRO A 60 0.48 3.89 8.89
C PRO A 60 1.94 3.87 8.46
N LEU A 61 2.71 4.92 8.75
CA LEU A 61 4.13 5.01 8.40
C LEU A 61 4.93 3.81 8.96
N LEU A 62 4.58 3.35 10.16
CA LEU A 62 5.20 2.20 10.82
C LEU A 62 5.05 0.89 10.03
N THR A 63 4.05 0.78 9.15
CA THR A 63 3.86 -0.41 8.32
C THR A 63 5.08 -0.69 7.44
N PHE A 64 5.78 0.33 6.96
CA PHE A 64 6.99 0.17 6.12
C PHE A 64 8.24 -0.27 6.89
N TYR A 65 8.16 -0.36 8.21
CA TYR A 65 9.23 -0.83 9.10
C TYR A 65 8.97 -2.25 9.62
N LEU A 66 7.89 -2.90 9.18
CA LEU A 66 7.60 -4.28 9.55
C LEU A 66 8.58 -5.25 8.84
N PRO A 67 8.84 -6.42 9.43
CA PRO A 67 9.67 -7.44 8.79
C PRO A 67 8.97 -8.10 7.60
N SER A 68 7.65 -8.03 7.51
CA SER A 68 6.83 -8.64 6.46
C SER A 68 5.46 -7.95 6.34
N PRO A 69 4.78 -8.07 5.18
CA PRO A 69 3.42 -7.59 5.02
C PRO A 69 2.47 -8.18 6.07
N PRO A 70 1.64 -7.37 6.74
CA PRO A 70 0.68 -7.87 7.72
C PRO A 70 -0.39 -8.71 7.02
N ILE A 71 -0.82 -9.78 7.68
CA ILE A 71 -1.86 -10.68 7.19
C ILE A 71 -3.13 -9.87 6.92
N LYS A 72 -3.72 -10.07 5.74
CA LYS A 72 -4.98 -9.43 5.37
C LYS A 72 -6.07 -9.95 6.31
N GLY A 73 -6.56 -9.09 7.20
CA GLY A 73 -7.65 -9.46 8.09
C GLY A 73 -8.91 -9.79 7.31
N ASP A 74 -9.60 -10.85 7.74
CA ASP A 74 -10.92 -11.21 7.21
C ASP A 74 -11.93 -10.09 7.53
N ARG A 75 -12.70 -9.72 6.52
CA ARG A 75 -13.71 -8.65 6.59
C ARG A 75 -15.10 -9.22 6.78
N GLY A 76 -15.23 -10.55 6.72
CA GLY A 76 -16.50 -11.22 6.54
C GLY A 76 -17.04 -11.01 5.12
N GLU A 77 -18.09 -11.77 4.81
CA GLU A 77 -18.78 -11.71 3.53
C GLU A 77 -20.02 -10.82 3.66
N ASP A 78 -20.16 -9.80 2.81
CA ASP A 78 -21.41 -9.03 2.74
C ASP A 78 -22.41 -9.76 1.85
N PHE A 79 -23.23 -10.61 2.47
CA PHE A 79 -24.28 -11.41 1.81
C PHE A 79 -25.41 -10.58 1.17
N ARG A 80 -25.43 -9.25 1.36
CA ARG A 80 -26.44 -8.35 0.78
C ARG A 80 -26.02 -7.78 -0.57
N THR A 81 -24.76 -7.97 -0.98
CA THR A 81 -24.28 -7.53 -2.29
C THR A 81 -24.67 -8.57 -3.36
N VAL A 82 -25.53 -8.21 -4.31
CA VAL A 82 -25.98 -9.09 -5.42
C VAL A 82 -25.11 -8.93 -6.67
N VAL A 83 -24.18 -7.95 -6.68
CA VAL A 83 -23.34 -7.63 -7.84
C VAL A 83 -22.05 -8.48 -7.81
N PRO A 84 -21.72 -9.25 -8.87
CA PRO A 84 -20.55 -10.14 -8.88
C PRO A 84 -19.20 -9.41 -8.94
N GLU A 85 -19.18 -8.18 -9.45
CA GLU A 85 -17.92 -7.48 -9.78
C GLU A 85 -17.56 -6.46 -8.70
N ARG A 86 -16.78 -6.91 -7.70
CA ARG A 86 -16.03 -6.00 -6.83
C ARG A 86 -14.74 -5.61 -7.54
N THR A 87 -14.54 -4.31 -7.77
CA THR A 87 -13.26 -3.81 -8.29
C THR A 87 -12.23 -3.75 -7.16
N ILE A 88 -10.95 -3.95 -7.50
CA ILE A 88 -9.83 -3.86 -6.55
C ILE A 88 -9.84 -2.51 -5.82
N GLU A 89 -10.17 -1.44 -6.54
CA GLU A 89 -10.27 -0.08 -6.02
C GLU A 89 -11.38 0.08 -4.96
N ALA A 90 -12.56 -0.49 -5.22
CA ALA A 90 -13.69 -0.45 -4.30
C ALA A 90 -13.36 -1.20 -3.00
N ASP A 91 -12.75 -2.38 -3.12
CA ASP A 91 -12.29 -3.16 -1.98
C ASP A 91 -11.22 -2.41 -1.19
N ALA A 92 -10.20 -1.86 -1.86
CA ALA A 92 -9.14 -1.08 -1.21
C ALA A 92 -9.70 0.10 -0.40
N ARG A 93 -10.76 0.76 -0.90
CA ARG A 93 -11.43 1.86 -0.20
C ARG A 93 -12.15 1.40 1.07
N VAL A 94 -12.90 0.30 1.00
CA VAL A 94 -13.56 -0.30 2.17
C VAL A 94 -12.51 -0.68 3.21
N ASP A 95 -11.41 -1.27 2.76
CA ASP A 95 -10.34 -1.73 3.65
C ASP A 95 -9.66 -0.60 4.38
N ALA A 96 -9.41 0.51 3.68
CA ALA A 96 -8.86 1.71 4.28
C ALA A 96 -9.80 2.24 5.37
N LEU A 97 -11.11 2.29 5.09
CA LEU A 97 -12.10 2.75 6.06
C LEU A 97 -12.16 1.86 7.31
N VAL A 98 -12.15 0.54 7.15
CA VAL A 98 -12.13 -0.40 8.29
C VAL A 98 -10.89 -0.20 9.17
N ARG A 99 -9.73 0.07 8.56
CA ARG A 99 -8.49 0.34 9.31
C ARG A 99 -8.57 1.65 10.09
N ASP A 100 -9.08 2.71 9.48
CA ASP A 100 -9.25 4.01 10.14
C ASP A 100 -10.20 3.95 11.34
N LEU A 101 -11.26 3.13 11.26
CA LEU A 101 -12.18 2.89 12.38
C LEU A 101 -11.54 2.11 13.52
N ARG A 102 -10.72 1.08 13.21
CA ARG A 102 -10.05 0.25 14.22
C ARG A 102 -8.82 0.89 14.85
N ALA A 103 -8.27 1.94 14.23
CA ALA A 103 -7.09 2.65 14.73
C ALA A 103 -7.41 3.81 15.69
N ARG A 104 -8.70 4.02 16.03
CA ARG A 104 -9.17 5.02 17.00
C ARG A 104 -9.30 4.46 18.41
#